data_AF-A0A2P6TB53-F1
#
_entry.id   AF-A0A2P6TB53-F1
#
_cell.length_a   1.000
_cell.length_b   1.000
_cell.length_c   1.000
_cell.angle_alpha   90.00
_cell.angle_beta   90.00
_cell.angle_gamma   90.00
#
_symmetry.space_group_name_H-M   'P 1'
#
loop_
_entity.id
_entity.type
_entity.pdbx_description
1 polymer ?
#
loop_
_entity_poly.entity_id
_entity_poly.type
_entity_poly.pdbx_seq_one_letter_code
_entity_poly.pdbx_strand_id
1 'polypeptide(L)'
;MGLFIGDALGLGPHWYYDLEELRREYGTVTGYTDPKPGRYHAGCRAGDLSQTGQVCELLLRSLAELGRYHEPDFCAKLDALLHSLDGTAEGGRYTDVAMREVWRARKQEGRRWGQAAGWSNTSEAAQRAVVLAARYAADLGEAARLSMANIRLTHQDATTAGQSMSFAIIVAALIQGHKLDDELAWGRLWPAAKAGELPIAHAVLAGEERQAPVDSTATMPRPDTLFQAAWVAAAARSPRIAIPPELVGLVYGMGCNLDFLLPASFYLSTLFEAEATPAARFEQAVLAATNSGGNNMARAAMTGALVGAQVGLSAIPPRFVEGLTDGQQLAALAQQLAADAFPEAAAGSNAGSGSVEATQG
;
A
#
# COMPACT_ATOMS: atom_id res chain seq x y z
N MET A 1 7.58 -5.20 -1.87
CA MET A 1 7.65 -5.57 -3.30
C MET A 1 6.31 -5.53 -4.02
N GLY A 2 5.26 -6.21 -3.52
CA GLY A 2 3.96 -6.20 -4.21
C GLY A 2 3.39 -4.80 -4.51
N LEU A 3 3.54 -3.84 -3.59
CA LEU A 3 3.21 -2.42 -3.82
C LEU A 3 3.87 -1.84 -5.07
N PHE A 4 5.20 -1.94 -5.16
CA PHE A 4 6.00 -1.39 -6.26
C PHE A 4 5.68 -2.06 -7.60
N ILE A 5 5.46 -3.37 -7.59
CA ILE A 5 5.07 -4.12 -8.79
C ILE A 5 3.71 -3.64 -9.30
N GLY A 6 2.72 -3.51 -8.41
CA GLY A 6 1.39 -3.04 -8.78
C GLY A 6 1.40 -1.61 -9.32
N ASP A 7 2.17 -0.71 -8.69
CA ASP A 7 2.38 0.66 -9.16
C ASP A 7 2.95 0.69 -10.59
N ALA A 8 4.06 0.00 -10.84
CA ALA A 8 4.67 -0.04 -12.16
C ALA A 8 3.83 -0.76 -13.22
N LEU A 9 3.06 -1.79 -12.85
CA LEU A 9 2.15 -2.48 -13.77
C LEU A 9 1.00 -1.58 -14.24
N GLY A 10 0.47 -0.75 -13.33
CA GLY A 10 -0.63 0.15 -13.65
C GLY A 10 -0.22 1.44 -14.34
N LEU A 11 1.07 1.78 -14.39
CA LEU A 11 1.58 3.05 -14.91
C LEU A 11 1.23 3.28 -16.39
N GLY A 12 1.48 2.30 -17.27
CA GLY A 12 1.17 2.40 -18.70
C GLY A 12 -0.33 2.58 -18.97
N PRO A 13 -1.19 1.65 -18.52
CA PRO A 13 -2.63 1.70 -18.72
C PRO A 13 -3.35 2.63 -17.73
N HIS A 14 -2.69 3.65 -17.18
CA HIS A 14 -3.29 4.46 -16.11
C HIS A 14 -4.48 5.31 -16.61
N TRP A 15 -5.53 5.41 -15.79
CA TRP A 15 -6.69 6.32 -15.98
C TRP A 15 -7.43 6.17 -17.32
N TYR A 16 -7.67 4.93 -17.73
CA TYR A 16 -8.71 4.66 -18.73
C TYR A 16 -10.05 4.47 -18.02
N TYR A 17 -10.93 5.46 -18.14
CA TYR A 17 -12.30 5.35 -17.60
C TYR A 17 -13.23 4.58 -18.54
N ASP A 18 -12.91 4.55 -19.84
CA ASP A 18 -13.51 3.69 -20.84
C ASP A 18 -12.69 2.38 -20.96
N LEU A 19 -13.31 1.25 -20.60
CA LEU A 19 -12.66 -0.06 -20.62
C LEU A 19 -12.53 -0.63 -22.04
N GLU A 20 -13.38 -0.21 -22.97
CA GLU A 20 -13.25 -0.60 -24.38
C GLU A 20 -12.05 0.11 -25.01
N GLU A 21 -11.85 1.39 -24.67
CA GLU A 21 -10.66 2.13 -25.05
C GLU A 21 -9.38 1.51 -24.48
N LEU A 22 -9.38 1.16 -23.19
CA LEU A 22 -8.26 0.44 -22.55
C LEU A 22 -7.89 -0.83 -23.34
N ARG A 23 -8.89 -1.67 -23.62
CA ARG A 23 -8.71 -2.93 -24.36
C ARG A 23 -8.27 -2.69 -25.80
N ARG A 24 -8.78 -1.66 -26.46
CA ARG A 24 -8.38 -1.31 -27.84
C ARG A 24 -6.90 -0.92 -27.91
N GLU A 25 -6.39 -0.20 -26.91
CA GLU A 25 -5.03 0.34 -26.93
C GLU A 25 -3.97 -0.62 -26.39
N TYR A 26 -4.31 -1.45 -25.40
CA TYR A 26 -3.37 -2.35 -24.72
C TYR A 26 -3.70 -3.83 -24.87
N GLY A 27 -4.89 -4.19 -25.37
CA GLY A 27 -5.39 -5.55 -25.24
C GLY A 27 -5.60 -5.91 -23.76
N THR A 28 -5.31 -7.16 -23.41
CA THR A 28 -5.18 -7.57 -22.01
C THR A 28 -3.75 -7.33 -21.54
N VAL A 29 -3.58 -6.49 -20.53
CA VAL A 29 -2.28 -6.21 -19.94
C VAL A 29 -1.81 -7.44 -19.17
N THR A 30 -0.64 -7.97 -19.53
CA THR A 30 -0.03 -9.16 -18.92
C THR A 30 1.31 -8.88 -18.22
N GLY A 31 1.81 -7.65 -18.33
CA GLY A 31 3.08 -7.20 -17.77
C GLY A 31 3.23 -5.69 -17.88
N TYR A 32 4.44 -5.18 -17.69
CA TYR A 32 4.74 -3.75 -17.79
C TYR A 32 4.55 -3.24 -19.21
N THR A 33 3.94 -2.07 -19.35
CA THR A 33 3.72 -1.41 -20.64
C THR A 33 4.10 0.06 -20.57
N ASP A 34 4.58 0.61 -21.68
CA ASP A 34 4.81 2.05 -21.81
C ASP A 34 3.47 2.80 -21.85
N PRO A 35 3.36 4.00 -21.23
CA PRO A 35 2.23 4.88 -21.47
C PRO A 35 2.10 5.25 -22.95
N LYS A 36 0.88 5.32 -23.49
CA LYS A 36 0.70 5.80 -24.87
C LYS A 36 1.08 7.28 -25.01
N PRO A 37 1.58 7.70 -26.17
CA PRO A 37 1.88 9.11 -26.44
C PRO A 37 0.69 10.03 -26.13
N GLY A 38 0.95 11.14 -25.43
CA GLY A 38 -0.09 12.12 -25.08
C GLY A 38 -1.00 11.71 -23.93
N ARG A 39 -0.76 10.56 -23.29
CA ARG A 39 -1.45 10.14 -22.05
C ARG A 39 -0.64 10.55 -20.81
N TYR A 40 -1.22 10.27 -19.65
CA TYR A 40 -0.60 10.45 -18.34
C TYR A 40 0.76 9.74 -18.27
N HIS A 41 1.66 10.22 -17.40
CA HIS A 41 3.02 9.70 -17.24
C HIS A 41 3.89 9.74 -18.52
N ALA A 42 3.59 10.64 -19.46
CA ALA A 42 4.41 10.85 -20.65
C ALA A 42 5.89 11.07 -20.25
N GLY A 43 6.76 10.16 -20.68
CA GLY A 43 8.20 10.17 -20.35
C GLY A 43 8.66 9.04 -19.41
N CYS A 44 7.72 8.38 -18.72
CA CYS A 44 8.01 7.12 -18.02
C CYS A 44 8.00 5.95 -19.01
N ARG A 45 8.65 4.84 -18.63
CA ARG A 45 8.69 3.60 -19.40
C ARG A 45 8.11 2.43 -18.62
N ALA A 46 7.82 1.34 -19.33
CA ALA A 46 7.48 0.06 -18.76
C ALA A 46 8.48 -0.32 -17.65
N GLY A 47 7.97 -0.58 -16.45
CA GLY A 47 8.78 -0.95 -15.28
C GLY A 47 9.17 0.23 -14.39
N ASP A 48 8.98 1.47 -14.83
CA ASP A 48 9.22 2.63 -13.96
C ASP A 48 8.18 2.71 -12.84
N LEU A 49 8.62 3.20 -11.68
CA LEU A 49 7.70 3.65 -10.63
C LEU A 49 7.05 4.98 -11.01
N SER A 50 5.78 5.13 -10.65
CA SER A 50 5.06 6.40 -10.68
C SER A 50 5.64 7.41 -9.68
N GLN A 51 5.14 8.65 -9.68
CA GLN A 51 5.51 9.63 -8.66
C GLN A 51 5.18 9.12 -7.23
N THR A 52 4.06 8.41 -7.07
CA THR A 52 3.65 7.79 -5.80
C THR A 52 4.59 6.65 -5.40
N GLY A 53 4.96 5.80 -6.36
CA GLY A 53 5.95 4.75 -6.16
C GLY A 53 7.31 5.30 -5.74
N GLN A 54 7.77 6.40 -6.36
CA GLN A 54 9.00 7.10 -5.99
C GLN A 54 8.95 7.59 -4.53
N VAL A 55 7.83 8.17 -4.08
CA VAL A 55 7.70 8.63 -2.69
C VAL A 55 7.73 7.46 -1.70
N CYS A 56 7.15 6.31 -2.06
CA CYS A 56 7.25 5.08 -1.27
C CYS A 56 8.70 4.56 -1.21
N GLU A 57 9.45 4.64 -2.30
CA GLU A 57 10.87 4.29 -2.35
C GLU A 57 11.73 5.22 -1.48
N LEU A 58 11.45 6.53 -1.45
CA LEU A 58 12.16 7.46 -0.55
C LEU A 58 12.02 7.05 0.92
N LEU A 59 10.82 6.62 1.32
CA LEU A 59 10.58 6.11 2.68
C LEU A 59 11.29 4.77 2.92
N LEU A 60 11.25 3.85 1.94
CA LEU A 60 11.96 2.58 2.01
C LEU A 60 13.46 2.78 2.25
N ARG A 61 14.09 3.67 1.48
CA ARG A 61 15.51 3.99 1.60
C ARG A 61 15.83 4.64 2.94
N SER A 62 15.03 5.60 3.40
CA SER A 62 15.18 6.21 4.74
C SER A 62 15.18 5.15 5.86
N LEU A 63 14.23 4.22 5.81
CA LEU A 63 14.13 3.13 6.78
C LEU A 63 15.30 2.16 6.71
N ALA A 64 15.74 1.78 5.52
CA ALA A 64 16.87 0.87 5.32
C ALA A 64 18.21 1.50 5.73
N GLU A 65 18.39 2.80 5.48
CA GLU A 65 19.61 3.53 5.86
C GLU A 65 19.71 3.74 7.38
N LEU A 66 18.59 4.01 8.06
CA LEU A 66 18.57 4.38 9.47
C LEU A 66 18.12 3.27 10.42
N GLY A 67 17.62 2.16 9.89
CA GLY A 67 17.06 1.04 10.65
C GLY A 67 15.77 1.37 11.42
N ARG A 68 15.24 2.59 11.30
CA ARG A 68 14.03 3.07 12.01
C ARG A 68 13.37 4.21 11.26
N TYR A 69 12.10 4.46 11.54
CA TYR A 69 11.42 5.66 11.05
C TYR A 69 12.04 6.91 11.67
N HIS A 70 12.49 7.80 10.79
CA HIS A 70 13.05 9.08 11.15
C HIS A 70 12.42 10.15 10.26
N GLU A 71 11.34 10.76 10.77
CA GLU A 71 10.57 11.76 10.03
C GLU A 71 11.42 12.88 9.40
N PRO A 72 12.42 13.49 10.09
CA PRO A 72 13.23 14.53 9.47
C PRO A 72 14.01 14.07 8.24
N ASP A 73 14.50 12.82 8.22
CA ASP A 73 15.24 12.28 7.07
C ASP A 73 14.29 12.01 5.88
N PHE A 74 13.15 11.39 6.14
CA PHE A 74 12.13 11.21 5.11
C PHE A 74 11.66 12.55 4.54
N CYS A 75 11.39 13.53 5.40
CA CYS A 75 10.99 14.88 5.00
C CYS A 75 12.08 15.60 4.19
N ALA A 76 13.36 15.41 4.51
CA ALA A 76 14.46 15.97 3.73
C ALA A 76 14.55 15.33 2.33
N LYS A 77 14.41 14.00 2.23
CA LYS A 77 14.33 13.29 0.94
C LYS A 77 13.11 13.75 0.12
N LEU A 78 11.97 13.95 0.77
CA LEU A 78 10.76 14.45 0.13
C LEU A 78 10.91 15.92 -0.30
N ASP A 79 11.54 16.78 0.51
CA ASP A 79 11.88 18.14 0.09
C ASP A 79 12.77 18.12 -1.15
N ALA A 80 13.77 17.23 -1.23
CA ALA A 80 14.61 17.11 -2.43
C ALA A 80 13.78 16.77 -3.69
N LEU A 81 12.81 15.87 -3.57
CA LEU A 81 11.84 15.62 -4.64
C LEU A 81 11.03 16.89 -4.97
N LEU A 82 10.44 17.55 -3.98
CA LEU A 82 9.65 18.78 -4.18
C LEU A 82 10.43 19.91 -4.87
N HIS A 83 11.76 19.99 -4.70
CA HIS A 83 12.62 20.94 -5.41
C HIS A 83 12.72 20.65 -6.91
N SER A 84 12.54 19.40 -7.32
CA SER A 84 12.55 19.01 -8.73
C SER A 84 11.19 19.21 -9.42
N LEU A 85 10.13 19.46 -8.65
CA LEU A 85 8.76 19.63 -9.15
C LEU A 85 8.42 21.12 -9.34
N ASP A 86 7.50 21.40 -10.27
CA ASP A 86 7.02 22.74 -10.62
C ASP A 86 5.61 23.07 -10.08
N GLY A 87 4.97 22.10 -9.39
CA GLY A 87 3.62 22.23 -8.84
C GLY A 87 2.48 21.91 -9.80
N THR A 88 2.78 21.57 -11.06
CA THR A 88 1.80 21.10 -12.05
C THR A 88 1.61 19.59 -11.97
N ALA A 89 0.61 19.05 -12.68
CA ALA A 89 0.42 17.60 -12.73
C ALA A 89 1.51 16.94 -13.56
N GLU A 90 2.04 17.65 -14.56
CA GLU A 90 3.06 17.19 -15.50
C GLU A 90 4.48 17.27 -14.92
N GLY A 91 4.67 18.00 -13.82
CA GLY A 91 5.92 18.02 -13.08
C GLY A 91 6.30 16.62 -12.58
N GLY A 92 7.54 16.20 -12.83
CA GLY A 92 8.06 14.89 -12.40
C GLY A 92 7.49 13.72 -13.19
N ARG A 93 7.12 12.63 -12.50
CA ARG A 93 6.53 11.40 -13.10
C ARG A 93 5.01 11.40 -13.06
N TYR A 94 4.42 12.57 -13.29
CA TYR A 94 3.02 12.90 -13.06
C TYR A 94 2.66 13.03 -11.56
N THR A 95 2.60 14.27 -11.06
CA THR A 95 2.37 14.58 -9.64
C THR A 95 0.89 14.62 -9.29
N ASP A 96 0.48 13.78 -8.33
CA ASP A 96 -0.91 13.66 -7.87
C ASP A 96 -1.41 14.90 -7.11
N VAL A 97 -2.72 14.92 -6.82
CA VAL A 97 -3.37 16.06 -6.15
C VAL A 97 -2.79 16.29 -4.75
N ALA A 98 -2.62 15.23 -3.95
CA ALA A 98 -2.13 15.36 -2.58
C ALA A 98 -0.70 15.90 -2.55
N MET A 99 0.17 15.42 -3.45
CA MET A 99 1.53 15.91 -3.55
C MET A 99 1.61 17.35 -4.07
N ARG A 100 0.71 17.77 -4.97
CA ARG A 100 0.60 19.18 -5.39
C ARG A 100 0.11 20.09 -4.27
N GLU A 101 -0.80 19.62 -3.42
CA GLU A 101 -1.22 20.35 -2.21
C GLU A 101 -0.04 20.56 -1.26
N VAL A 102 0.74 19.50 -1.01
CA VAL A 102 1.98 19.56 -0.21
C VAL A 102 3.00 20.49 -0.84
N TRP A 103 3.22 20.39 -2.15
CA TRP A 103 4.14 21.26 -2.88
C TRP A 103 3.74 22.72 -2.75
N ARG A 104 2.45 23.07 -2.92
CA ARG A 104 1.95 24.44 -2.74
C ARG A 104 2.23 24.94 -1.32
N ALA A 105 1.88 24.14 -0.31
CA ALA A 105 2.08 24.50 1.08
C ALA A 105 3.57 24.73 1.41
N ARG A 106 4.46 23.84 0.91
CA ARG A 106 5.91 23.91 1.18
C ARG A 106 6.62 25.00 0.38
N LYS A 107 6.33 25.12 -0.92
CA LYS A 107 7.10 25.93 -1.88
C LYS A 107 6.51 27.30 -2.14
N GLN A 108 5.18 27.45 -2.14
CA GLN A 108 4.53 28.74 -2.37
C GLN A 108 4.18 29.45 -1.07
N GLU A 109 3.66 28.71 -0.08
CA GLU A 109 3.18 29.30 1.18
C GLU A 109 4.22 29.29 2.29
N GLY A 110 5.36 28.62 2.10
CA GLY A 110 6.46 28.57 3.07
C GLY A 110 6.13 27.83 4.38
N ARG A 111 5.07 27.00 4.39
CA ARG A 111 4.68 26.23 5.58
C ARG A 111 5.71 25.16 5.89
N ARG A 112 5.97 24.91 7.18
CA ARG A 112 6.83 23.80 7.64
C ARG A 112 6.12 22.44 7.54
N TRP A 113 6.91 21.36 7.56
CA TRP A 113 6.39 20.02 7.82
C TRP A 113 5.57 20.00 9.13
N GLY A 114 4.49 19.23 9.15
CA GLY A 114 3.44 19.29 10.18
C GLY A 114 2.34 20.35 9.94
N GLN A 115 2.50 21.23 8.95
CA GLN A 115 1.47 22.21 8.54
C GLN A 115 1.18 22.17 7.02
N ALA A 116 1.83 21.24 6.31
CA ALA A 116 1.81 21.15 4.86
C ALA A 116 0.81 20.14 4.29
N ALA A 117 0.17 19.35 5.16
CA ALA A 117 -0.80 18.35 4.73
C ALA A 117 -2.05 18.99 4.13
N GLY A 118 -2.55 18.36 3.07
CA GLY A 118 -3.73 18.77 2.35
C GLY A 118 -4.99 18.01 2.76
N TRP A 119 -6.11 18.32 2.10
CA TRP A 119 -7.41 17.70 2.34
C TRP A 119 -7.78 16.64 1.29
N SER A 120 -6.84 16.30 0.39
CA SER A 120 -7.06 15.25 -0.58
C SER A 120 -7.50 13.94 0.09
N ASN A 121 -8.47 13.27 -0.52
CA ASN A 121 -9.01 11.98 -0.08
C ASN A 121 -8.48 10.81 -0.94
N THR A 122 -7.29 11.00 -1.50
CA THR A 122 -6.62 10.06 -2.40
C THR A 122 -5.79 9.04 -1.60
N SER A 123 -5.18 8.06 -2.27
CA SER A 123 -4.66 6.83 -1.62
C SER A 123 -3.16 6.83 -1.34
N GLU A 124 -2.44 7.87 -1.72
CA GLU A 124 -0.97 7.94 -1.72
C GLU A 124 -0.40 7.76 -0.32
N ALA A 125 -1.10 8.26 0.71
CA ALA A 125 -0.76 8.01 2.10
C ALA A 125 -0.94 6.54 2.52
N ALA A 126 -2.02 5.88 2.11
CA ALA A 126 -2.25 4.45 2.38
C ALA A 126 -1.20 3.57 1.71
N GLN A 127 -0.87 3.88 0.44
CA GLN A 127 0.18 3.19 -0.32
C GLN A 127 1.54 3.33 0.37
N ARG A 128 1.92 4.53 0.79
CA ARG A 128 3.18 4.77 1.49
C ARG A 128 3.24 4.11 2.86
N ALA A 129 2.13 4.07 3.59
CA ALA A 129 2.05 3.44 4.91
C ALA A 129 2.34 1.93 4.87
N VAL A 130 2.22 1.26 3.72
CA VAL A 130 2.63 -0.14 3.52
C VAL A 130 4.11 -0.36 3.88
N VAL A 131 4.98 0.62 3.62
CA VAL A 131 6.41 0.49 3.91
C VAL A 131 6.66 0.45 5.43
N LEU A 132 5.92 1.26 6.20
CA LEU A 132 5.97 1.24 7.66
C LEU A 132 5.30 -0.01 8.22
N ALA A 133 4.17 -0.42 7.66
CA ALA A 133 3.51 -1.68 8.01
C ALA A 133 4.48 -2.87 7.88
N ALA A 134 5.27 -2.93 6.80
CA ALA A 134 6.26 -3.98 6.60
C ALA A 134 7.42 -3.90 7.61
N ARG A 135 7.98 -2.72 7.85
CA ARG A 135 9.09 -2.53 8.80
C ARG A 135 8.71 -2.85 10.24
N TYR A 136 7.47 -2.58 10.62
CA TYR A 136 7.00 -2.71 12.00
C TYR A 136 5.97 -3.84 12.18
N ALA A 137 5.93 -4.79 11.25
CA ALA A 137 4.92 -5.85 11.23
C ALA A 137 4.88 -6.71 12.51
N ALA A 138 5.95 -6.77 13.30
CA ALA A 138 5.96 -7.48 14.59
C ALA A 138 5.10 -6.82 15.67
N ASP A 139 4.81 -5.52 15.56
CA ASP A 139 4.02 -4.75 16.53
C ASP A 139 2.97 -3.90 15.78
N LEU A 140 1.71 -4.34 15.83
CA LEU A 140 0.61 -3.67 15.12
C LEU A 140 0.34 -2.26 15.68
N GLY A 141 0.55 -2.03 16.98
CA GLY A 141 0.37 -0.73 17.61
C GLY A 141 1.42 0.27 17.14
N GLU A 142 2.69 -0.15 17.10
CA GLU A 142 3.78 0.68 16.60
C GLU A 142 3.67 0.93 15.09
N ALA A 143 3.33 -0.11 14.30
CA ALA A 143 3.04 0.04 12.88
C ALA A 143 1.93 1.07 12.63
N ALA A 144 0.85 1.04 13.41
CA ALA A 144 -0.23 2.01 13.33
C ALA A 144 0.25 3.44 13.67
N ARG A 145 0.92 3.61 14.83
CA ARG A 145 1.37 4.92 15.33
C ARG A 145 2.32 5.61 14.36
N LEU A 146 3.33 4.87 13.87
CA LEU A 146 4.31 5.41 12.93
C LEU A 146 3.71 5.68 11.55
N SER A 147 2.79 4.81 11.09
CA SER A 147 2.03 5.06 9.86
C SER A 147 1.23 6.36 9.97
N MET A 148 0.50 6.59 11.06
CA MET A 148 -0.29 7.82 11.25
C MET A 148 0.59 9.07 11.24
N ALA A 149 1.74 9.05 11.91
CA ALA A 149 2.69 10.16 11.89
C ALA A 149 3.13 10.50 10.46
N ASN A 150 3.43 9.47 9.65
CA ASN A 150 3.84 9.65 8.26
C ASN A 150 2.69 10.06 7.30
N ILE A 151 1.49 9.51 7.51
CA ILE A 151 0.28 9.84 6.73
C ILE A 151 -0.02 11.35 6.84
N ARG A 152 0.03 11.87 8.08
CA ARG A 152 -0.28 13.26 8.44
C ARG A 152 0.71 14.30 7.92
N LEU A 153 1.83 13.88 7.34
CA LEU A 153 2.71 14.79 6.59
C LEU A 153 2.03 15.31 5.31
N THR A 154 1.08 14.55 4.77
CA THR A 154 0.50 14.80 3.44
C THR A 154 -1.03 14.86 3.44
N HIS A 155 -1.69 14.10 4.32
CA HIS A 155 -3.15 13.98 4.36
C HIS A 155 -3.66 14.31 5.76
N GLN A 156 -4.42 15.40 5.90
CA GLN A 156 -4.98 15.84 7.18
C GLN A 156 -6.46 15.48 7.37
N ASP A 157 -7.15 15.09 6.30
CA ASP A 157 -8.53 14.61 6.41
C ASP A 157 -8.59 13.40 7.33
N ALA A 158 -9.44 13.51 8.36
CA ALA A 158 -9.52 12.54 9.44
C ALA A 158 -9.97 11.15 8.93
N THR A 159 -10.91 11.13 7.98
CA THR A 159 -11.42 9.88 7.39
C THR A 159 -10.32 9.20 6.59
N THR A 160 -9.72 9.91 5.65
CA THR A 160 -8.66 9.39 4.76
C THR A 160 -7.44 8.94 5.56
N ALA A 161 -7.05 9.68 6.60
CA ALA A 161 -5.95 9.29 7.47
C ALA A 161 -6.27 8.02 8.28
N GLY A 162 -7.49 7.91 8.82
CA GLY A 162 -7.95 6.72 9.55
C GLY A 162 -8.02 5.47 8.66
N GLN A 163 -8.53 5.62 7.44
CA GLN A 163 -8.57 4.58 6.42
C GLN A 163 -7.16 4.12 5.99
N SER A 164 -6.26 5.07 5.77
CA SER A 164 -4.86 4.79 5.42
C SER A 164 -4.14 4.02 6.53
N MET A 165 -4.35 4.40 7.80
CA MET A 165 -3.79 3.66 8.93
C MET A 165 -4.43 2.28 9.09
N SER A 166 -5.74 2.15 8.84
CA SER A 166 -6.42 0.84 8.84
C SER A 166 -5.82 -0.10 7.81
N PHE A 167 -5.58 0.40 6.59
CA PHE A 167 -4.92 -0.36 5.54
C PHE A 167 -3.51 -0.84 5.96
N ALA A 168 -2.74 0.03 6.60
CA ALA A 168 -1.41 -0.33 7.12
C ALA A 168 -1.48 -1.42 8.21
N ILE A 169 -2.42 -1.33 9.15
CA ILE A 169 -2.64 -2.35 10.19
C ILE A 169 -3.01 -3.69 9.56
N ILE A 170 -3.92 -3.68 8.59
CA ILE A 170 -4.34 -4.89 7.86
C ILE A 170 -3.13 -5.51 7.17
N VAL A 171 -2.34 -4.73 6.43
CA VAL A 171 -1.13 -5.24 5.75
C VAL A 171 -0.14 -5.84 6.75
N ALA A 172 0.13 -5.16 7.87
CA ALA A 172 1.00 -5.68 8.92
C ALA A 172 0.48 -7.00 9.50
N ALA A 173 -0.82 -7.13 9.74
CA ALA A 173 -1.43 -8.37 10.20
C ALA A 173 -1.34 -9.50 9.15
N LEU A 174 -1.50 -9.20 7.86
CA LEU A 174 -1.28 -10.18 6.80
C LEU A 174 0.17 -10.66 6.76
N ILE A 175 1.15 -9.77 7.00
CA ILE A 175 2.57 -10.15 7.12
C ILE A 175 2.82 -11.07 8.32
N GLN A 176 2.08 -10.89 9.43
CA GLN A 176 2.10 -11.83 10.57
C GLN A 176 1.46 -13.19 10.26
N GLY A 177 0.90 -13.40 9.07
CA GLY A 177 0.27 -14.65 8.65
C GLY A 177 -1.22 -14.75 8.96
N HIS A 178 -1.88 -13.65 9.37
CA HIS A 178 -3.34 -13.64 9.50
C HIS A 178 -4.01 -13.66 8.13
N LYS A 179 -5.19 -14.25 8.06
CA LYS A 179 -6.03 -14.23 6.86
C LYS A 179 -6.90 -12.98 6.85
N LEU A 180 -7.28 -12.52 5.67
CA LEU A 180 -8.23 -11.43 5.52
C LEU A 180 -9.66 -11.97 5.71
N ASP A 181 -10.11 -12.09 6.95
CA ASP A 181 -11.41 -12.66 7.29
C ASP A 181 -12.00 -12.06 8.58
N ASP A 182 -13.15 -12.60 8.99
CA ASP A 182 -13.85 -12.19 10.21
C ASP A 182 -13.03 -12.42 11.48
N GLU A 183 -12.15 -13.43 11.51
CA GLU A 183 -11.30 -13.69 12.68
C GLU A 183 -10.25 -12.59 12.84
N LEU A 184 -9.65 -12.13 11.75
CA LEU A 184 -8.75 -10.96 11.80
C LEU A 184 -9.48 -9.72 12.33
N ALA A 185 -10.65 -9.39 11.78
CA ALA A 185 -11.37 -8.18 12.17
C ALA A 185 -11.93 -8.27 13.60
N TRP A 186 -12.69 -9.32 13.92
CA TRP A 186 -13.47 -9.43 15.14
C TRP A 186 -12.75 -10.18 16.27
N GLY A 187 -11.91 -11.15 15.92
CA GLY A 187 -11.15 -11.95 16.89
C GLY A 187 -9.84 -11.29 17.33
N ARG A 188 -9.22 -10.46 16.47
CA ARG A 188 -7.90 -9.88 16.73
C ARG A 188 -7.88 -8.36 16.80
N LEU A 189 -8.18 -7.68 15.69
CA LEU A 189 -8.01 -6.23 15.59
C LEU A 189 -8.98 -5.47 16.49
N TRP A 190 -10.23 -5.92 16.58
CA TRP A 190 -11.22 -5.29 17.45
C TRP A 190 -10.92 -5.45 18.95
N PRO A 191 -10.57 -6.64 19.47
CA PRO A 191 -10.09 -6.77 20.84
C PRO A 191 -8.86 -5.92 21.16
N ALA A 192 -7.87 -5.89 20.26
CA ALA A 192 -6.68 -5.05 20.42
C ALA A 192 -7.03 -3.55 20.48
N ALA A 193 -7.99 -3.10 19.68
CA ALA A 193 -8.54 -1.74 19.75
C ALA A 193 -9.18 -1.44 21.11
N LYS A 194 -10.01 -2.35 21.64
CA LYS A 194 -10.68 -2.19 22.94
C LYS A 194 -9.69 -2.20 24.12
N ALA A 195 -8.62 -2.97 24.00
CA ALA A 195 -7.53 -3.02 24.97
C ALA A 195 -6.61 -1.79 24.93
N GLY A 196 -6.73 -0.93 23.92
CA GLY A 196 -5.88 0.24 23.73
C GLY A 196 -4.50 -0.07 23.13
N GLU A 197 -4.31 -1.28 22.61
CA GLU A 197 -3.08 -1.72 21.94
C GLU A 197 -2.95 -1.11 20.54
N LEU A 198 -4.09 -0.82 19.90
CA LEU A 198 -4.15 -0.03 18.67
C LEU A 198 -4.55 1.41 19.00
N PRO A 199 -3.92 2.44 18.39
CA PRO A 199 -4.22 3.84 18.65
C PRO A 199 -5.53 4.28 17.98
N ILE A 200 -6.66 3.68 18.38
CA ILE A 200 -7.99 3.93 17.83
C ILE A 200 -8.78 4.83 18.78
N ALA A 201 -9.25 5.96 18.26
CA ALA A 201 -9.99 6.99 18.99
C ALA A 201 -11.36 6.49 19.46
N HIS A 202 -11.99 5.68 18.60
CA HIS A 202 -13.39 5.32 18.73
C HIS A 202 -13.59 3.83 18.43
N ALA A 203 -13.29 2.99 19.43
CA ALA A 203 -13.65 1.57 19.41
C ALA A 203 -15.01 1.35 20.07
N VAL A 204 -16.06 1.92 19.49
CA VAL A 204 -17.45 1.78 19.96
C VAL A 204 -18.28 1.11 18.88
N LEU A 205 -18.91 -0.02 19.21
CA LEU A 205 -20.07 -0.54 18.47
C LEU A 205 -21.33 0.11 19.04
N ALA A 206 -22.40 0.20 18.25
CA ALA A 206 -23.66 0.82 18.68
C ALA A 206 -24.10 0.34 20.08
N GLY A 207 -24.16 1.26 21.05
CA GLY A 207 -24.56 0.98 22.44
C GLY A 207 -23.50 1.21 23.52
N GLU A 208 -22.23 1.45 23.18
CA GLU A 208 -21.18 1.76 24.17
C GLU A 208 -20.86 3.27 24.23
N GLU A 209 -21.22 3.96 25.32
CA GLU A 209 -20.79 5.35 25.52
C GLU A 209 -19.36 5.40 26.06
N ARG A 210 -18.43 5.99 25.29
CA ARG A 210 -17.13 6.49 25.79
C ARG A 210 -16.94 7.95 25.38
N GLN A 211 -16.33 8.73 26.27
CA GLN A 211 -15.99 10.14 26.02
C GLN A 211 -15.11 10.27 24.78
N ALA A 212 -15.34 11.32 23.98
CA ALA A 212 -14.50 11.64 22.83
C ALA A 212 -13.03 11.80 23.27
N PRO A 213 -12.05 11.33 22.48
CA PRO A 213 -10.65 11.40 22.87
C PRO A 213 -10.20 12.86 23.01
N VAL A 214 -9.29 13.06 23.98
CA VAL A 214 -8.69 14.37 24.28
C VAL A 214 -7.87 14.90 23.10
N ASP A 215 -7.36 14.01 22.23
CA ASP A 215 -6.64 14.35 21.01
C ASP A 215 -7.07 13.48 19.81
N SER A 216 -7.96 14.02 18.97
CA SER A 216 -8.36 13.43 17.69
C SER A 216 -7.24 13.43 16.64
N THR A 217 -6.07 13.98 16.98
CA THR A 217 -4.89 14.07 16.11
C THR A 217 -3.85 12.95 16.33
N ALA A 218 -3.95 12.18 17.40
CA ALA A 218 -3.06 11.03 17.63
C ALA A 218 -3.74 9.67 17.35
N THR A 219 -5.05 9.66 17.15
CA THR A 219 -5.90 8.47 17.27
C THR A 219 -6.74 8.27 16.00
N MET A 220 -7.05 7.00 15.65
CA MET A 220 -7.89 6.66 14.49
C MET A 220 -9.34 7.12 14.72
N PRO A 221 -9.88 8.08 13.95
CA PRO A 221 -11.21 8.60 14.22
C PRO A 221 -12.33 7.60 13.86
N ARG A 222 -12.10 6.69 12.90
CA ARG A 222 -13.08 5.73 12.38
C ARG A 222 -12.43 4.40 11.97
N PRO A 223 -12.56 3.32 12.76
CA PRO A 223 -11.97 2.02 12.45
C PRO A 223 -12.80 1.17 11.47
N ASP A 224 -13.84 1.73 10.84
CA ASP A 224 -14.78 0.99 9.97
C ASP A 224 -14.07 0.20 8.85
N THR A 225 -12.94 0.70 8.35
CA THR A 225 -12.14 0.01 7.34
C THR A 225 -11.57 -1.33 7.82
N LEU A 226 -11.32 -1.50 9.12
CA LEU A 226 -10.91 -2.79 9.69
C LEU A 226 -11.99 -3.86 9.46
N PHE A 227 -13.27 -3.49 9.57
CA PHE A 227 -14.40 -4.39 9.35
C PHE A 227 -14.77 -4.52 7.88
N GLN A 228 -14.68 -3.42 7.11
CA GLN A 228 -14.93 -3.41 5.67
C GLN A 228 -14.11 -4.48 4.96
N ALA A 229 -12.84 -4.64 5.35
CA ALA A 229 -11.96 -5.64 4.77
C ALA A 229 -12.51 -7.07 4.92
N ALA A 230 -13.04 -7.44 6.10
CA ALA A 230 -13.63 -8.74 6.34
C ALA A 230 -14.93 -8.95 5.54
N TRP A 231 -15.82 -7.95 5.52
CA TRP A 231 -17.06 -8.03 4.74
C TRP A 231 -16.81 -8.16 3.24
N VAL A 232 -15.85 -7.41 2.71
CA VAL A 232 -15.49 -7.48 1.29
C VAL A 232 -14.81 -8.82 0.97
N ALA A 233 -13.96 -9.33 1.85
CA ALA A 233 -13.36 -10.65 1.68
C ALA A 233 -14.43 -11.77 1.69
N ALA A 234 -15.41 -11.69 2.59
CA ALA A 234 -16.56 -12.59 2.59
C ALA A 234 -17.38 -12.49 1.28
N ALA A 235 -17.55 -11.28 0.74
CA ALA A 235 -18.19 -11.08 -0.55
C ALA A 235 -17.39 -11.73 -1.70
N ALA A 236 -16.07 -11.58 -1.73
CA ALA A 236 -15.21 -12.20 -2.73
C ALA A 236 -15.22 -13.74 -2.71
N ARG A 237 -15.40 -14.34 -1.53
CA ARG A 237 -15.52 -15.80 -1.35
C ARG A 237 -16.94 -16.33 -1.64
N SER A 238 -17.92 -15.46 -1.78
CA SER A 238 -19.31 -15.86 -1.96
C SER A 238 -19.59 -16.28 -3.41
N PRO A 239 -20.06 -17.51 -3.68
CA PRO A 239 -20.45 -17.91 -5.02
C PRO A 239 -21.69 -17.14 -5.54
N ARG A 240 -22.37 -16.37 -4.67
CA ARG A 240 -23.52 -15.54 -5.01
C ARG A 240 -23.15 -14.12 -5.43
N ILE A 241 -21.90 -13.71 -5.21
CA ILE A 241 -21.40 -12.37 -5.53
C ILE A 241 -20.26 -12.53 -6.54
N ALA A 242 -20.62 -12.58 -7.81
CA ALA A 242 -19.67 -12.73 -8.91
C ALA A 242 -19.49 -11.38 -9.63
N ILE A 243 -18.39 -10.69 -9.33
CA ILE A 243 -17.98 -9.49 -10.05
C ILE A 243 -16.85 -9.93 -11.00
N PRO A 244 -17.01 -9.82 -12.33
CA PRO A 244 -15.90 -10.01 -13.25
C PRO A 244 -14.73 -9.11 -12.84
N PRO A 245 -13.50 -9.65 -12.63
CA PRO A 245 -12.40 -8.91 -12.00
C PRO A 245 -12.09 -7.58 -12.69
N GLU A 246 -12.18 -7.55 -14.02
CA GLU A 246 -11.93 -6.36 -14.84
C GLU A 246 -13.03 -5.28 -14.73
N LEU A 247 -14.19 -5.63 -14.18
CA LEU A 247 -15.31 -4.70 -13.95
C LEU A 247 -15.41 -4.22 -12.49
N VAL A 248 -14.48 -4.64 -11.61
CA VAL A 248 -14.48 -4.28 -10.19
C VAL A 248 -14.49 -2.76 -9.96
N GLY A 249 -13.85 -2.00 -10.84
CA GLY A 249 -13.84 -0.55 -10.81
C GLY A 249 -15.19 0.08 -11.12
N LEU A 250 -16.06 -0.57 -11.90
CA LEU A 250 -17.42 -0.08 -12.15
C LEU A 250 -18.33 -0.25 -10.92
N VAL A 251 -18.06 -1.26 -10.09
CA VAL A 251 -18.84 -1.54 -8.87
C VAL A 251 -18.39 -0.65 -7.71
N TYR A 252 -17.09 -0.58 -7.45
CA TYR A 252 -16.57 0.14 -6.28
C TYR A 252 -16.14 1.58 -6.58
N GLY A 253 -15.89 1.92 -7.84
CA GLY A 253 -15.49 3.24 -8.28
C GLY A 253 -14.16 3.25 -9.06
N MET A 254 -14.10 4.16 -10.04
CA MET A 254 -12.98 4.32 -10.96
C MET A 254 -12.02 5.44 -10.56
N GLY A 255 -12.43 6.33 -9.65
CA GLY A 255 -11.65 7.49 -9.25
C GLY A 255 -10.53 7.18 -8.24
N CYS A 256 -9.76 8.22 -7.91
CA CYS A 256 -8.62 8.12 -6.99
C CYS A 256 -9.00 8.08 -5.50
N ASN A 257 -10.28 8.29 -5.17
CA ASN A 257 -10.74 8.35 -3.80
C ASN A 257 -10.43 7.02 -3.08
N LEU A 258 -9.86 7.11 -1.89
CA LEU A 258 -9.48 5.95 -1.10
C LEU A 258 -10.69 5.02 -0.82
N ASP A 259 -11.89 5.60 -0.65
CA ASP A 259 -13.17 4.90 -0.51
C ASP A 259 -13.50 3.94 -1.67
N PHE A 260 -13.04 4.25 -2.89
CA PHE A 260 -13.23 3.38 -4.06
C PHE A 260 -12.17 2.28 -4.12
N LEU A 261 -10.93 2.64 -3.76
CA LEU A 261 -9.76 1.79 -3.92
C LEU A 261 -9.68 0.69 -2.87
N LEU A 262 -10.05 0.97 -1.62
CA LEU A 262 -10.02 0.00 -0.52
C LEU A 262 -10.87 -1.25 -0.81
N PRO A 263 -12.19 -1.15 -1.01
CA PRO A 263 -13.01 -2.33 -1.23
C PRO A 263 -12.63 -3.06 -2.52
N ALA A 264 -12.27 -2.35 -3.59
CA ALA A 264 -11.78 -3.01 -4.81
C ALA A 264 -10.51 -3.84 -4.56
N SER A 265 -9.56 -3.30 -3.80
CA SER A 265 -8.30 -3.97 -3.49
C SER A 265 -8.48 -5.16 -2.55
N PHE A 266 -9.34 -5.03 -1.53
CA PHE A 266 -9.70 -6.15 -0.65
C PHE A 266 -10.37 -7.28 -1.44
N TYR A 267 -11.30 -6.94 -2.33
CA TYR A 267 -11.98 -7.93 -3.18
C TYR A 267 -10.99 -8.69 -4.06
N LEU A 268 -10.17 -7.99 -4.84
CA LEU A 268 -9.20 -8.61 -5.74
C LEU A 268 -8.13 -9.43 -5.01
N SER A 269 -7.67 -8.98 -3.84
CA SER A 269 -6.67 -9.73 -3.06
C SER A 269 -7.21 -11.06 -2.49
N THR A 270 -8.53 -11.19 -2.39
CA THR A 270 -9.23 -12.36 -1.85
C THR A 270 -9.75 -13.27 -2.98
N LEU A 271 -10.19 -12.69 -4.09
CA LEU A 271 -10.86 -13.40 -5.19
C LEU A 271 -10.06 -14.60 -5.74
N PHE A 272 -8.74 -14.48 -5.76
CA PHE A 272 -7.83 -15.48 -6.34
C PHE A 272 -7.22 -16.43 -5.29
N GLU A 273 -7.82 -16.55 -4.10
CA GLU A 273 -7.34 -17.46 -3.03
C GLU A 273 -7.29 -18.93 -3.45
N ALA A 274 -8.14 -19.34 -4.38
CA ALA A 274 -8.23 -20.73 -4.86
C ALA A 274 -7.24 -21.07 -6.01
N GLU A 275 -6.40 -20.12 -6.43
CA GLU A 275 -5.40 -20.37 -7.47
C GLU A 275 -4.42 -21.47 -7.08
N ALA A 276 -3.99 -22.26 -8.07
CA ALA A 276 -3.22 -23.49 -7.84
C ALA A 276 -1.86 -23.25 -7.19
N THR A 277 -1.29 -22.05 -7.35
CA THR A 277 -0.01 -21.67 -6.75
C THR A 277 -0.07 -20.27 -6.16
N PRO A 278 0.71 -19.98 -5.09
CA PRO A 278 0.85 -18.62 -4.57
C PRO A 278 1.32 -17.60 -5.63
N ALA A 279 2.14 -18.05 -6.59
CA ALA A 279 2.59 -17.22 -7.71
C ALA A 279 1.45 -16.86 -8.67
N ALA A 280 0.61 -17.82 -9.03
CA ALA A 280 -0.59 -17.58 -9.83
C ALA A 280 -1.56 -16.66 -9.09
N ARG A 281 -1.76 -16.86 -7.79
CA ARG A 281 -2.57 -15.97 -6.94
C ARG A 281 -2.10 -14.52 -6.99
N PHE A 282 -0.79 -14.29 -6.81
CA PHE A 282 -0.21 -12.95 -6.89
C PHE A 282 -0.46 -12.32 -8.25
N GLU A 283 -0.11 -13.05 -9.31
CA GLU A 283 -0.18 -12.59 -10.69
C GLU A 283 -1.60 -12.23 -11.12
N GLN A 284 -2.57 -13.12 -10.88
CA GLN A 284 -3.96 -12.87 -11.23
C GLN A 284 -4.52 -11.65 -10.50
N ALA A 285 -4.25 -11.50 -9.19
CA ALA A 285 -4.75 -10.39 -8.41
C ALA A 285 -4.23 -9.03 -8.91
N VAL A 286 -2.93 -8.90 -9.16
CA VAL A 286 -2.35 -7.63 -9.62
C VAL A 286 -2.75 -7.31 -11.06
N LEU A 287 -2.79 -8.30 -11.96
CA LEU A 287 -3.19 -8.07 -13.36
C LEU A 287 -4.68 -7.75 -13.48
N ALA A 288 -5.54 -8.36 -12.66
CA ALA A 288 -6.95 -7.99 -12.58
C ALA A 288 -7.12 -6.53 -12.14
N ALA A 289 -6.37 -6.09 -11.14
CA ALA A 289 -6.36 -4.70 -10.70
C ALA A 289 -5.89 -3.77 -11.84
N THR A 290 -4.80 -4.11 -12.53
CA THR A 290 -4.27 -3.34 -13.67
C THR A 290 -5.28 -3.22 -14.82
N ASN A 291 -6.00 -4.29 -15.14
CA ASN A 291 -6.95 -4.32 -16.27
C ASN A 291 -8.34 -3.73 -15.95
N SER A 292 -8.56 -3.20 -14.74
CA SER A 292 -9.89 -2.74 -14.30
C SER A 292 -10.12 -1.23 -14.44
N GLY A 293 -9.26 -0.53 -15.20
CA GLY A 293 -9.37 0.89 -15.54
C GLY A 293 -9.48 1.86 -14.34
N GLY A 294 -9.75 3.12 -14.65
CA GLY A 294 -9.77 4.20 -13.66
C GLY A 294 -8.40 4.37 -13.01
N ASN A 295 -8.35 4.64 -11.71
CA ASN A 295 -7.10 4.61 -10.94
C ASN A 295 -6.67 3.14 -10.65
N ASN A 296 -6.49 2.39 -11.73
CA ASN A 296 -5.98 1.01 -11.71
C ASN A 296 -4.57 0.93 -11.12
N MET A 297 -3.73 1.96 -11.29
CA MET A 297 -2.38 2.02 -10.75
C MET A 297 -2.37 1.95 -9.23
N ALA A 298 -3.12 2.83 -8.55
CA ALA A 298 -3.25 2.76 -7.09
C ALA A 298 -3.91 1.45 -6.65
N ARG A 299 -4.96 1.00 -7.37
CA ARG A 299 -5.65 -0.26 -7.07
C ARG A 299 -4.70 -1.46 -7.17
N ALA A 300 -3.85 -1.51 -8.19
CA ALA A 300 -2.86 -2.56 -8.40
C ALA A 300 -1.76 -2.50 -7.34
N ALA A 301 -1.28 -1.31 -6.97
CA ALA A 301 -0.31 -1.14 -5.89
C ALA A 301 -0.87 -1.64 -4.55
N MET A 302 -2.09 -1.24 -4.19
CA MET A 302 -2.75 -1.66 -2.95
C MET A 302 -3.09 -3.16 -2.96
N THR A 303 -3.61 -3.68 -4.08
CA THR A 303 -3.87 -5.12 -4.24
C THR A 303 -2.56 -5.91 -4.12
N GLY A 304 -1.49 -5.46 -4.78
CA GLY A 304 -0.16 -6.03 -4.73
C GLY A 304 0.43 -6.04 -3.32
N ALA A 305 0.21 -4.98 -2.53
CA ALA A 305 0.61 -4.94 -1.12
C ALA A 305 -0.11 -6.03 -0.31
N LEU A 306 -1.43 -6.16 -0.46
CA LEU A 306 -2.25 -7.15 0.25
C LEU A 306 -1.89 -8.59 -0.14
N VAL A 307 -1.87 -8.91 -1.44
CA VAL A 307 -1.57 -10.28 -1.88
C VAL A 307 -0.10 -10.62 -1.65
N GLY A 308 0.81 -9.67 -1.84
CA GLY A 308 2.24 -9.82 -1.57
C GLY A 308 2.53 -10.11 -0.10
N ALA A 309 1.82 -9.47 0.83
CA ALA A 309 1.90 -9.78 2.26
C ALA A 309 1.45 -11.21 2.59
N GLN A 310 0.47 -11.74 1.85
CA GLN A 310 -0.08 -13.08 2.08
C GLN A 310 0.75 -14.21 1.46
N VAL A 311 1.37 -13.99 0.30
CA VAL A 311 2.12 -15.03 -0.44
C VAL A 311 3.63 -14.97 -0.20
N GLY A 312 4.15 -13.82 0.27
CA GLY A 312 5.56 -13.60 0.51
C GLY A 312 6.36 -13.30 -0.78
N LEU A 313 7.58 -12.77 -0.60
CA LEU A 313 8.45 -12.38 -1.72
C LEU A 313 8.85 -13.57 -2.62
N SER A 314 9.08 -14.75 -2.04
CA SER A 314 9.48 -15.96 -2.77
C SER A 314 8.41 -16.48 -3.74
N ALA A 315 7.16 -16.10 -3.52
CA ALA A 315 6.05 -16.47 -4.39
C ALA A 315 5.79 -15.45 -5.51
N ILE A 316 6.40 -14.26 -5.48
CA ILE A 316 6.21 -13.27 -6.54
C ILE A 316 6.91 -13.78 -7.83
N PRO A 317 6.20 -13.84 -8.98
CA PRO A 317 6.82 -14.25 -10.24
C PRO A 317 8.10 -13.45 -10.55
N PRO A 318 9.24 -14.12 -10.84
CA PRO A 318 10.52 -13.44 -11.07
C PRO A 318 10.47 -12.36 -12.15
N ARG A 319 9.66 -12.58 -13.20
CA ARG A 319 9.42 -11.61 -14.29
C ARG A 319 8.96 -10.23 -13.81
N PHE A 320 8.25 -10.16 -12.69
CA PHE A 320 7.81 -8.88 -12.12
C PHE A 320 8.91 -8.21 -11.31
N VAL A 321 9.84 -8.95 -10.72
CA VAL A 321 11.00 -8.34 -10.06
C VAL A 321 12.03 -7.88 -11.09
N GLU A 322 12.26 -8.68 -12.12
CA GLU A 322 13.22 -8.39 -13.19
C GLU A 322 12.76 -7.28 -14.14
N GLY A 323 11.46 -7.20 -14.43
CA GLY A 323 10.89 -6.17 -15.30
C GLY A 323 10.66 -4.83 -14.61
N LEU A 324 10.81 -4.75 -13.28
CA LEU A 324 10.71 -3.51 -12.51
C LEU A 324 12.05 -2.76 -12.58
N THR A 325 12.02 -1.47 -12.91
CA THR A 325 13.21 -0.60 -12.84
C THR A 325 13.77 -0.62 -11.42
N ASP A 326 15.06 -0.89 -11.30
CA ASP A 326 15.77 -1.10 -10.01
C ASP A 326 15.16 -2.22 -9.13
N GLY A 327 14.42 -3.15 -9.72
CA GLY A 327 13.64 -4.16 -8.99
C GLY A 327 14.48 -5.06 -8.07
N GLN A 328 15.69 -5.43 -8.48
CA GLN A 328 16.63 -6.18 -7.63
C GLN A 328 17.08 -5.37 -6.41
N GLN A 329 17.33 -4.07 -6.58
CA GLN A 329 17.69 -3.18 -5.48
C GLN A 329 16.51 -3.00 -4.52
N LEU A 330 15.30 -2.78 -5.05
CA LEU A 330 14.08 -2.68 -4.25
C LEU A 330 13.80 -3.97 -3.47
N ALA A 331 14.03 -5.13 -4.09
CA ALA A 331 13.89 -6.43 -3.44
C ALA A 331 14.89 -6.59 -2.27
N ALA A 332 16.15 -6.21 -2.47
CA ALA A 332 17.16 -6.24 -1.41
C ALA A 332 16.79 -5.33 -0.23
N LEU A 333 16.33 -4.10 -0.50
CA LEU A 333 15.85 -3.19 0.55
C LEU A 333 14.62 -3.73 1.28
N ALA A 334 13.69 -4.37 0.56
CA ALA A 334 12.51 -5.00 1.16
C ALA A 334 12.89 -6.20 2.04
N GLN A 335 13.89 -7.00 1.65
CA GLN A 335 14.42 -8.10 2.46
C GLN A 335 15.10 -7.58 3.73
N GLN A 336 15.88 -6.49 3.63
CA GLN A 336 16.47 -5.85 4.79
C GLN A 336 15.37 -5.39 5.78
N LEU A 337 14.33 -4.71 5.29
CA LEU A 337 13.20 -4.30 6.12
C LEU A 337 12.51 -5.47 6.83
N ALA A 338 12.36 -6.61 6.13
CA ALA A 338 11.76 -7.81 6.70
C ALA A 338 12.64 -8.41 7.82
N ALA A 339 13.96 -8.42 7.64
CA ALA A 339 14.90 -8.85 8.68
C ALA A 339 14.85 -7.93 9.90
N ASP A 340 14.78 -6.62 9.68
CA ASP A 340 14.68 -5.61 10.74
C ASP A 340 13.33 -5.65 11.49
N ALA A 341 12.26 -6.10 10.82
CA ALA A 341 10.94 -6.28 11.41
C ALA A 341 10.88 -7.48 12.36
N PHE A 342 11.64 -8.54 12.07
CA PHE A 342 11.65 -9.80 12.82
C PHE A 342 13.09 -10.23 13.16
N PRO A 343 13.81 -9.49 14.03
CA PRO A 343 15.24 -9.72 14.29
C PRO A 343 15.54 -11.10 14.87
N GLU A 344 14.64 -11.65 15.69
CA GLU A 344 14.79 -12.99 16.28
C GLU A 344 14.72 -14.11 15.23
N ALA A 345 13.84 -13.96 14.24
CA ALA A 345 13.73 -14.91 13.12
C ALA A 345 14.96 -14.85 12.21
N ALA A 346 15.52 -13.65 12.00
CA ALA A 346 16.75 -13.47 11.23
C ALA A 346 17.96 -14.14 11.91
N ALA A 347 18.09 -14.00 13.24
CA ALA A 347 19.17 -14.62 14.00
C ALA A 347 19.13 -16.16 13.97
N GLY A 348 17.94 -16.77 14.01
CA GLY A 348 17.76 -18.22 13.94
C GLY A 348 18.15 -18.84 12.58
N SER A 349 17.96 -18.10 11.49
CA SER A 349 18.32 -18.57 10.13
C SER A 349 19.84 -18.68 9.90
N ASN A 350 20.64 -17.82 10.56
CA ASN A 350 22.10 -17.83 10.49
C ASN A 350 22.76 -18.88 11.40
N ALA A 351 22.06 -19.36 12.44
CA ALA A 351 22.59 -20.40 13.33
C ALA A 351 22.45 -21.83 12.74
N GLY A 352 21.54 -22.04 11.78
CA GLY A 352 21.30 -23.35 11.15
C GLY A 352 22.26 -23.73 10.01
N SER A 353 23.11 -22.81 9.55
CA SER A 353 24.07 -23.06 8.45
C SER A 353 25.49 -23.40 8.93
N GLY A 354 25.72 -23.46 10.25
CA GLY A 354 27.03 -23.74 10.85
C GLY A 354 27.00 -24.93 11.81
N SER A 355 26.85 -26.15 11.31
CA SER A 355 27.34 -27.38 11.98
C SER A 355 27.11 -28.63 11.12
N VAL A 356 27.99 -28.82 10.14
CA VAL A 356 28.35 -30.18 9.70
C VAL A 356 29.85 -30.29 9.88
N GLU A 357 30.30 -30.42 11.12
CA GLU A 357 31.64 -30.90 11.41
C GLU A 357 31.64 -32.43 11.31
N ALA A 358 32.46 -32.90 10.38
CA ALA A 358 32.74 -34.30 10.13
C ALA A 358 33.31 -34.96 11.40
N THR A 359 32.59 -35.94 11.93
CA THR A 359 33.19 -36.97 12.77
C THR A 359 33.70 -38.08 11.83
N GLN A 360 34.99 -38.01 11.51
CA GLN A 360 35.73 -39.16 11.00
C GLN A 360 35.98 -40.12 12.17
N GLY A 361 35.60 -41.39 11.97
CA GLY A 361 36.01 -42.55 12.75
C GLY A 361 36.47 -43.63 11.81
#